data_AF-A0A354FQ24-F1
#
_entry.id   AF-A0A354FQ24-F1
#
_cell.length_a   1.000
_cell.length_b   1.000
_cell.length_c   1.000
_cell.angle_alpha   90.00
_cell.angle_beta   90.00
_cell.angle_gamma   90.00
#
_symmetry.space_group_name_H-M   'P 1'
#
loop_
_entity.id
_entity.type
_entity.pdbx_description
1 polymer ?
#
loop_
_entity_poly.entity_id
_entity_poly.type
_entity_poly.pdbx_seq_one_letter_code
_entity_poly.pdbx_strand_id
1 'polypeptide(L)' 'MDNNEINNEIEYLINELTSAVKSLANSRELIAENNYKRATNYLSETEIALQAVAGRVSKIKLII' A
#
# COMPACT_ATOMS: atom_id res chain seq x y z
N MET A 1 -8.29 12.53 -16.95
CA MET A 1 -9.08 11.39 -16.46
C MET A 1 -10.51 11.86 -16.33
N ASP A 2 -11.47 11.05 -16.74
CA ASP A 2 -12.87 11.35 -16.44
C ASP A 2 -13.24 10.91 -15.01
N ASN A 3 -14.45 11.26 -14.56
CA ASN A 3 -14.90 10.92 -13.21
C ASN A 3 -14.97 9.40 -12.96
N ASN A 4 -15.26 8.59 -13.99
CA ASN A 4 -15.31 7.13 -13.84
C ASN A 4 -13.91 6.56 -13.69
N GLU A 5 -12.95 7.05 -14.46
CA GLU A 5 -11.53 6.68 -14.34
C GLU A 5 -10.96 7.04 -12.96
N ILE A 6 -11.30 8.23 -12.44
CA ILE A 6 -10.87 8.65 -11.09
C ILE A 6 -11.48 7.75 -10.01
N ASN A 7 -12.78 7.44 -10.11
CA ASN A 7 -13.44 6.57 -9.13
C ASN A 7 -12.86 5.15 -9.13
N ASN A 8 -12.62 4.58 -10.31
CA ASN A 8 -11.98 3.27 -10.44
C ASN A 8 -10.56 3.30 -9.84
N GLU A 9 -9.78 4.33 -10.12
CA GLU A 9 -8.43 4.49 -9.59
C GLU A 9 -8.44 4.59 -8.05
N ILE A 10 -9.40 5.31 -7.47
CA ILE A 10 -9.59 5.39 -6.02
C ILE A 10 -9.91 4.00 -5.44
N GLU A 11 -10.79 3.22 -6.08
CA GLU A 11 -11.11 1.86 -5.63
C GLU A 11 -9.88 0.95 -5.66
N TYR A 12 -9.07 1.02 -6.71
CA TYR A 12 -7.78 0.32 -6.75
C TYR A 12 -6.85 0.74 -5.61
N LEU A 13 -6.75 2.03 -5.32
CA LEU A 13 -5.90 2.54 -4.22
C LEU A 13 -6.37 2.04 -2.85
N ILE A 14 -7.68 1.94 -2.63
CA ILE A 14 -8.25 1.38 -1.39
C ILE A 14 -7.88 -0.10 -1.24
N ASN A 15 -7.91 -0.87 -2.33
CA ASN A 15 -7.52 -2.28 -2.32
C ASN A 15 -6.01 -2.47 -2.05
N GLU A 16 -5.16 -1.64 -2.65
CA GLU A 16 -3.71 -1.64 -2.40
C GLU A 16 -3.41 -1.28 -0.92
N LEU A 17 -4.06 -0.25 -0.38
CA LEU A 17 -3.93 0.12 1.03
C LEU A 17 -4.36 -1.01 1.97
N THR A 18 -5.46 -1.69 1.65
CA THR A 18 -5.95 -2.84 2.44
C THR A 18 -4.93 -3.98 2.44
N SER A 19 -4.28 -4.23 1.30
CA SER A 19 -3.22 -5.24 1.18
C SER A 19 -1.97 -4.85 1.98
N ALA A 20 -1.57 -3.58 1.92
CA ALA A 20 -0.45 -3.04 2.70
C ALA A 20 -0.69 -3.17 4.22
N VAL A 21 -1.91 -2.92 4.70
CA VAL A 21 -2.28 -3.11 6.12
C VAL A 21 -2.12 -4.57 6.56
N LYS A 22 -2.54 -5.53 5.73
CA LYS A 22 -2.36 -6.96 6.01
C LYS A 22 -0.88 -7.35 6.06
N SER A 23 -0.08 -6.84 5.12
CA SER A 23 1.38 -7.05 5.10
C SER A 23 2.06 -6.53 6.37
N LEU A 24 1.67 -5.33 6.81
CA LEU A 24 2.14 -4.73 8.07
C LEU A 24 1.76 -5.57 9.29
N ALA A 25 0.53 -6.11 9.33
CA ALA A 25 0.11 -7.00 10.40
C ALA A 25 0.95 -8.28 10.47
N ASN A 26 1.23 -8.91 9.32
CA ASN A 26 2.10 -10.09 9.25
C ASN A 26 3.52 -9.77 9.74
N SER A 27 4.07 -8.62 9.36
CA SER A 27 5.38 -8.21 9.85
C SER A 27 5.42 -8.07 11.38
N ARG A 28 4.37 -7.48 11.98
CA ARG A 28 4.26 -7.34 13.44
C ARG A 28 4.20 -8.70 14.15
N GLU A 29 3.50 -9.67 13.60
CA GLU A 29 3.47 -11.05 14.10
C GLU A 29 4.86 -11.69 14.04
N LEU A 30 5.54 -11.58 12.89
CA LEU A 30 6.91 -12.08 12.71
C LEU A 30 7.92 -11.43 13.66
N ILE A 31 7.76 -10.14 13.98
CA ILE A 31 8.58 -9.46 15.00
C ILE A 31 8.35 -10.07 16.38
N ALA A 32 7.09 -10.34 16.75
CA ALA A 32 6.75 -10.98 18.02
C ALA A 32 7.32 -12.41 18.13
N GLU A 33 7.46 -13.10 17.00
CA GLU A 33 8.11 -14.41 16.88
C GLU A 33 9.65 -14.35 16.79
N ASN A 34 10.26 -13.17 16.89
CA ASN A 34 11.71 -12.94 16.67
C ASN A 34 12.22 -13.30 15.27
N ASN A 35 11.33 -13.38 14.26
CA ASN A 35 11.66 -13.66 12.87
C ASN A 35 11.95 -12.38 12.07
N TYR A 36 12.99 -11.66 12.49
CA TYR A 36 13.28 -10.31 11.96
C TYR A 36 13.59 -10.29 10.46
N LYS A 37 14.26 -11.32 9.93
CA LYS A 37 14.58 -11.37 8.50
C LYS A 37 13.32 -11.34 7.64
N ARG A 38 12.31 -12.16 7.97
CA ARG A 38 11.04 -12.17 7.23
C ARG A 38 10.23 -10.90 7.51
N ALA A 39 10.21 -10.44 8.77
CA ALA A 39 9.52 -9.21 9.13
C ALA A 39 10.00 -8.01 8.31
N THR A 40 11.32 -7.85 8.16
CA THR A 40 11.92 -6.77 7.36
C THR A 40 11.52 -6.85 5.90
N ASN A 41 11.45 -8.05 5.31
CA ASN A 41 10.99 -8.19 3.92
C ASN A 41 9.55 -7.67 3.75
N TYR A 42 8.63 -8.08 4.63
CA TYR A 42 7.24 -7.57 4.59
C TYR A 42 7.15 -6.06 4.83
N LEU A 43 8.02 -5.48 5.67
CA LEU A 43 8.08 -4.02 5.85
C LEU A 43 8.54 -3.32 4.58
N SER A 44 9.60 -3.81 3.93
CA SER A 44 10.09 -3.24 2.68
C SER A 44 9.07 -3.35 1.55
N GLU A 45 8.38 -4.48 1.43
CA GLU A 45 7.27 -4.63 0.48
C GLU A 45 6.12 -3.65 0.76
N THR A 46 5.77 -3.48 2.05
CA THR A 46 4.76 -2.50 2.48
C THR A 46 5.18 -1.07 2.13
N GLU A 47 6.45 -0.71 2.36
CA GLU A 47 6.97 0.61 2.04
C GLU A 47 6.89 0.91 0.55
N ILE A 48 7.30 -0.03 -0.30
CA ILE A 48 7.23 0.09 -1.76
C ILE A 48 5.77 0.27 -2.21
N ALA A 49 4.84 -0.52 -1.68
CA ALA A 49 3.43 -0.41 -2.01
C ALA A 49 2.86 0.97 -1.62
N LEU A 50 3.21 1.48 -0.43
CA LEU A 50 2.76 2.81 0.03
C LEU A 50 3.34 3.94 -0.82
N GLN A 51 4.60 3.84 -1.25
CA GLN A 51 5.20 4.81 -2.18
C GLN A 51 4.47 4.80 -3.54
N ALA A 52 4.10 3.62 -4.05
CA ALA A 52 3.31 3.51 -5.28
C ALA A 52 1.92 4.14 -5.13
N VAL A 53 1.23 3.90 -4.01
CA VAL A 53 -0.05 4.56 -3.68
C VAL A 53 0.11 6.08 -3.66
N ALA A 54 1.13 6.61 -2.98
CA ALA A 54 1.39 8.04 -2.93
C ALA A 54 1.62 8.66 -4.33
N GLY A 55 2.35 7.97 -5.20
CA GLY A 55 2.57 8.38 -6.58
C GLY A 55 1.27 8.44 -7.40
N ARG A 56 0.40 7.44 -7.23
CA ARG A 56 -0.91 7.39 -7.92
C ARG A 56 -1.87 8.47 -7.40
N VAL A 57 -1.97 8.66 -6.08
CA VAL A 57 -2.76 9.76 -5.49
C VAL A 57 -2.28 11.12 -5.99
N SER A 58 -0.97 11.31 -6.10
CA SER A 58 -0.40 12.55 -6.63
C SER A 58 -0.83 12.82 -8.08
N LYS A 59 -0.90 11.77 -8.92
CA LYS A 59 -1.39 11.89 -10.30
C LYS A 59 -2.87 12.29 -10.34
N ILE A 60 -3.71 11.66 -9.53
CA ILE A 60 -5.13 12.03 -9.43
C ILE A 60 -5.27 13.50 -9.05
N LYS A 61 -4.55 13.94 -8.01
CA LYS A 61 -4.57 15.34 -7.52
C LYS A 61 -4.23 16.38 -8.59
N LEU A 62 -3.44 16.04 -9.60
CA LEU A 62 -3.11 16.97 -10.69
C LEU A 62 -4.26 17.19 -11.68
N ILE A 63 -5.30 16.38 -11.60
CA ILE A 63 -6.40 16.32 -12.58
C ILE A 63 -7.74 16.80 -11.98
N ILE A 64 -7.87 16.77 -10.65
CA ILE A 64 -8.99 17.36 -9.89
C ILE A 64 -8.67 18.80 -9.48
#